data_AF-A0A924T9C8-F1
#
_entry.id   AF-A0A924T9C8-F1
#
_cell.length_a   1.000
_cell.length_b   1.000
_cell.length_c   1.000
_cell.angle_alpha   90.00
_cell.angle_beta   90.00
_cell.angle_gamma   90.00
#
_symmetry.space_group_name_H-M   'P 1'
#
loop_
_entity.id
_entity.type
_entity.pdbx_description
1 polymer ?
#
loop_
_entity_poly.entity_id
_entity_poly.type
_entity_poly.pdbx_seq_one_letter_code
_entity_poly.pdbx_strand_id
1 'polypeptide(L)'
;PQILQGLNRAPVIDGRAMLPSKVSINSQTGGVTGLRFAIKGSFPGQIAQMCDTAGLAILSIKRIRVGRVPLAGLLSGQWRYLMPYERF
;
A
#
# COMPACT_ATOMS: atom_id res chain seq x y z
N PRO A 1 8.46 -6.17 13.87
CA PRO A 1 9.65 -5.28 13.76
C PRO A 1 9.28 -3.83 14.08
N GLN A 2 10.19 -3.07 14.72
CA GLN A 2 9.94 -1.66 15.13
C GLN A 2 9.56 -0.77 13.93
N ILE A 3 10.17 -1.01 12.77
CA ILE A 3 9.86 -0.31 11.50
C ILE A 3 8.37 -0.41 11.15
N LEU A 4 7.76 -1.58 11.34
CA LEU A 4 6.33 -1.78 11.07
C LEU A 4 5.45 -0.91 11.99
N GLN A 5 5.85 -0.74 13.25
CA GLN A 5 5.11 0.12 14.17
C GLN A 5 5.20 1.59 13.75
N GLY A 6 6.36 2.05 13.25
CA GLY A 6 6.52 3.40 12.69
C GLY A 6 5.59 3.65 11.50
N LEU A 7 5.52 2.70 10.56
CA LEU A 7 4.65 2.78 9.38
C LEU A 7 3.15 2.77 9.69
N ASN A 8 2.74 2.22 10.85
CA ASN A 8 1.33 2.20 11.27
C ASN A 8 0.89 3.48 12.00
N ARG A 9 1.81 4.39 12.31
CA ARG A 9 1.46 5.69 12.89
C ARG A 9 0.91 6.62 11.81
N ALA A 10 0.38 7.78 12.22
CA ALA A 10 0.05 8.88 11.34
C ALA A 10 1.28 9.81 11.23
N PRO A 11 2.22 9.57 10.30
CA PRO A 11 3.36 10.45 10.17
C PRO A 11 2.92 11.80 9.61
N VAL A 12 3.63 12.86 10.02
CA VAL A 12 3.65 14.12 9.30
C VAL A 12 4.88 14.07 8.40
N ILE A 13 4.67 14.07 7.09
CA ILE A 13 5.75 14.08 6.10
C ILE A 13 5.58 15.33 5.24
N ASP A 14 6.65 16.10 5.06
CA ASP A 14 6.66 17.35 4.29
C ASP A 14 5.54 18.32 4.70
N GLY A 15 5.31 18.46 6.02
CA GLY A 15 4.27 19.32 6.58
C GLY A 15 2.84 18.82 6.40
N ARG A 16 2.64 17.64 5.81
CA ARG A 16 1.32 17.02 5.60
C ARG A 16 1.08 15.90 6.61
N ALA A 17 0.09 16.10 7.47
CA ALA A 17 -0.41 15.04 8.35
C ALA A 17 -1.11 13.95 7.52
N MET A 18 -0.61 12.73 7.59
CA MET A 18 -1.23 11.57 6.94
C MET A 18 -2.30 10.95 7.84
N LEU A 19 -3.33 10.38 7.22
CA LEU A 19 -4.22 9.48 7.94
C LEU A 19 -3.45 8.22 8.36
N PRO A 20 -3.77 7.63 9.53
CA PRO A 20 -3.21 6.34 9.93
C PRO A 20 -3.40 5.31 8.82
N SER A 21 -2.31 4.66 8.44
CA SER A 21 -2.31 3.59 7.45
C SER A 21 -2.14 2.26 8.17
N LYS A 22 -2.90 1.24 7.78
CA LYS A 22 -2.68 -0.11 8.31
C LYS A 22 -1.63 -0.80 7.45
N VAL A 23 -0.48 -1.09 8.04
CA VAL A 23 0.65 -1.74 7.36
C VAL A 23 0.92 -3.07 8.02
N SER A 24 0.98 -4.13 7.22
CA SER A 24 1.28 -5.49 7.69
C SER A 24 2.29 -6.17 6.77
N ILE A 25 3.00 -7.16 7.31
CA ILE A 25 3.84 -8.04 6.49
C ILE A 25 2.92 -9.05 5.81
N ASN A 26 3.09 -9.22 4.51
CA ASN A 26 2.35 -10.18 3.69
C ASN A 26 3.20 -11.41 3.33
N SER A 27 4.50 -11.23 3.14
CA SER A 27 5.45 -12.31 2.87
C SER A 27 6.88 -11.89 3.25
N GLN A 28 7.73 -12.89 3.50
CA GLN A 28 9.18 -12.71 3.70
C GLN A 28 9.90 -13.84 2.99
N THR A 29 10.69 -13.53 1.97
CA THR A 29 11.40 -14.54 1.17
C THR A 29 12.66 -13.95 0.56
N GLY A 30 13.79 -14.65 0.64
CA GLY A 30 15.02 -14.30 -0.08
C GLY A 30 15.54 -12.89 0.19
N GLY A 31 15.47 -12.41 1.44
CA GLY A 31 15.89 -11.05 1.81
C GLY A 31 14.90 -9.93 1.45
N VAL A 32 13.77 -10.28 0.83
CA VAL A 32 12.71 -9.33 0.48
C VAL A 32 11.52 -9.49 1.44
N THR A 33 11.02 -8.37 1.95
CA THR A 33 9.80 -8.33 2.75
C THR A 33 8.67 -7.69 1.94
N GLY A 34 7.62 -8.46 1.67
CA GLY A 34 6.40 -7.94 1.08
C GLY A 34 5.54 -7.25 2.13
N LEU A 35 5.33 -5.94 1.97
CA LEU A 35 4.44 -5.15 2.84
C LEU A 35 3.08 -4.92 2.18
N ARG A 36 2.01 -5.02 2.97
CA ARG A 36 0.65 -4.66 2.56
C ARG A 36 0.26 -3.35 3.23
N PHE A 37 -0.05 -2.36 2.41
CA PHE A 37 -0.59 -1.08 2.85
C PHE A 37 -2.10 -1.03 2.61
N ALA A 38 -2.87 -0.64 3.63
CA ALA A 38 -4.26 -0.27 3.51
C ALA A 38 -4.39 1.21 3.91
N ILE A 39 -4.65 2.05 2.91
CA ILE A 39 -4.65 3.52 3.01
C ILE A 39 -6.01 4.05 2.57
N LYS A 40 -6.53 5.04 3.31
CA LYS A 40 -7.68 5.85 2.90
C LYS A 40 -7.18 7.23 2.50
N GLY A 41 -7.74 7.82 1.44
CA GLY A 41 -7.36 9.16 0.97
C GLY A 41 -5.90 9.25 0.51
N SER A 42 -5.43 8.27 -0.29
CA SER A 42 -4.04 8.25 -0.75
C SER A 42 -3.74 9.39 -1.72
N PHE A 43 -2.54 9.95 -1.65
CA PHE A 43 -2.03 10.89 -2.65
C PHE A 43 -0.80 10.33 -3.39
N PRO A 44 -0.48 10.82 -4.59
CA PRO A 44 0.69 10.36 -5.35
C PRO A 44 1.98 10.47 -4.54
N GLY A 45 2.78 9.40 -4.51
CA GLY A 45 4.06 9.39 -3.78
C GLY A 45 3.98 9.06 -2.28
N GLN A 46 2.80 9.02 -1.66
CA GLN A 46 2.65 8.79 -0.22
C GLN A 46 3.36 7.52 0.28
N ILE A 47 3.14 6.37 -0.36
CA ILE A 47 3.80 5.11 0.05
C ILE A 47 5.33 5.22 -0.09
N ALA A 48 5.79 5.91 -1.14
CA ALA A 48 7.21 6.08 -1.37
C ALA A 48 7.86 6.91 -0.26
N GLN A 49 7.25 8.05 0.08
CA GLN A 49 7.66 8.89 1.21
C GLN A 49 7.67 8.13 2.55
N MET A 50 6.64 7.34 2.82
CA MET A 50 6.58 6.53 4.04
C MET A 50 7.70 5.50 4.12
N CYS A 51 8.00 4.82 3.00
CA CYS A 51 9.10 3.86 2.92
C CYS A 51 10.46 4.54 3.06
N ASP A 52 10.66 5.69 2.42
CA ASP A 52 11.90 6.47 2.47
C ASP A 52 12.21 6.94 3.90
N THR A 53 11.21 7.51 4.59
CA THR A 53 11.30 7.92 6.00
C THR A 53 11.62 6.74 6.93
N ALA A 54 11.18 5.53 6.54
CA ALA A 54 11.41 4.30 7.28
C ALA A 54 12.72 3.58 6.89
N GLY A 55 13.52 4.15 5.98
CA GLY A 55 14.78 3.56 5.49
C GLY A 55 14.56 2.30 4.63
N LEU A 56 13.41 2.17 3.97
CA LEU A 56 13.06 1.01 3.16
C LEU A 56 13.22 1.29 1.67
N ALA A 57 14.07 0.50 1.00
CA ALA A 57 14.17 0.50 -0.45
C ALA A 57 12.96 -0.21 -1.08
N ILE A 58 12.29 0.46 -2.01
CA ILE A 58 11.13 -0.09 -2.71
C ILE A 58 11.62 -0.82 -3.97
N LEU A 59 11.36 -2.12 -4.03
CA LEU A 59 11.69 -2.93 -5.21
C LEU A 59 10.56 -2.94 -6.24
N SER A 60 9.31 -2.98 -5.77
CA SER A 60 8.12 -2.93 -6.62
C SER A 60 6.90 -2.48 -5.82
N ILE A 61 5.91 -1.91 -6.52
CA ILE A 61 4.61 -1.58 -5.94
C ILE A 61 3.54 -2.16 -6.86
N LYS A 62 2.57 -2.86 -6.27
CA LYS A 62 1.40 -3.35 -6.97
C LYS A 62 0.14 -3.04 -6.19
N ARG A 63 -0.83 -2.39 -6.84
CA ARG A 63 -2.18 -2.25 -6.29
C ARG A 63 -2.93 -3.57 -6.51
N ILE A 64 -3.46 -4.15 -5.43
CA ILE A 64 -4.15 -5.45 -5.45
C ILE A 64 -5.65 -5.36 -5.17
N ARG A 65 -6.13 -4.20 -4.68
CA ARG A 65 -7.54 -3.97 -4.33
C ARG A 65 -7.85 -2.48 -4.38
N VAL A 66 -9.06 -2.12 -4.78
CA VAL A 66 -9.64 -0.77 -4.64
C VAL A 66 -10.98 -0.92 -3.91
N GLY A 67 -11.10 -0.32 -2.72
CA GLY A 67 -12.32 -0.50 -1.92
C GLY A 67 -12.59 -1.98 -1.64
N ARG A 68 -13.75 -2.48 -2.07
CA ARG A 68 -14.10 -3.92 -2.00
C ARG A 68 -13.73 -4.72 -3.24
N VAL A 69 -13.28 -4.08 -4.32
CA VAL A 69 -12.97 -4.73 -5.61
C VAL A 69 -11.54 -5.28 -5.61
N PRO A 70 -11.33 -6.61 -5.61
CA PRO A 70 -10.01 -7.20 -5.80
C PRO A 70 -9.55 -7.05 -7.26
N LEU A 71 -8.26 -6.83 -7.46
CA LEU A 71 -7.61 -6.83 -8.78
C LEU A 71 -6.94 -8.18 -9.09
N ALA A 72 -7.22 -9.21 -8.28
CA ALA A 72 -6.77 -10.56 -8.55
C ALA A 72 -7.42 -11.07 -9.86
N GLY A 73 -6.63 -11.74 -10.71
CA GLY A 73 -7.08 -12.23 -12.00
C GLY A 73 -7.08 -11.21 -13.14
N LEU A 74 -6.80 -9.93 -12.88
CA LEU A 74 -6.59 -8.94 -13.94
C LEU A 74 -5.11 -8.90 -14.32
N LEU A 75 -4.79 -9.25 -15.57
CA LEU A 75 -3.43 -9.19 -16.08
C LEU A 75 -2.96 -7.73 -16.23
N SER A 76 -1.64 -7.52 -16.19
CA SER A 76 -1.07 -6.18 -16.37
C SER A 76 -1.48 -5.60 -17.73
N GLY A 77 -1.92 -4.34 -17.73
CA GLY A 77 -2.39 -3.64 -18.94
C GLY A 77 -3.81 -4.00 -19.39
N GLN A 78 -4.45 -4.98 -18.77
CA GLN A 78 -5.82 -5.36 -19.09
C GLN A 78 -6.84 -4.63 -18.22
N TRP A 79 -8.07 -4.55 -18.70
CA TRP A 79 -9.22 -3.97 -18.00
C TRP A 79 -10.46 -4.85 -18.20
N ARG A 80 -11.46 -4.66 -17.33
CA ARG A 80 -12.79 -5.27 -17.46
C ARG A 80 -13.85 -4.35 -16.89
N TYR A 81 -15.10 -4.55 -17.29
CA TYR A 81 -16.24 -3.91 -16.63
C TYR A 81 -16.41 -4.44 -15.19
N LEU A 82 -16.92 -3.58 -14.32
CA LEU A 82 -17.38 -3.98 -12.98
C LEU A 82 -18.62 -4.84 -13.14
N MET A 83 -18.68 -5.93 -12.36
CA MET A 83 -19.86 -6.78 -12.32
C MET A 83 -20.98 -6.06 -11.54
N PRO A 84 -22.26 -6.34 -11.83
CA PRO A 84 -23.39 -5.65 -11.17
C PRO A 84 -23.40 -5.72 -9.64
N TYR A 85 -22.72 -6.71 -9.06
CA TYR A 85 -22.61 -6.90 -7.61
C TYR A 85 -21.36 -6.26 -6.98
N GLU A 86 -20.41 -5.75 -7.77
CA GLU A 86 -19.20 -5.12 -7.27
C GLU A 86 -19.45 -3.65 -6.90
N ARG A 87 -18.93 -3.24 -5.74
CA ARG A 87 -19.05 -1.87 -5.21
C ARG A 87 -17.72 -1.44 -4.60
N PHE A 88 -17.42 -0.15 -4.62
CA PHE A 88 -16.23 0.41 -3.98
C PHE A 88 -16.40 0.50 -2.45
#